data_AF-A0A358ABF0-F1
#
_entry.id   AF-A0A358ABF0-F1
#
_cell.length_a   1.000
_cell.length_b   1.000
_cell.length_c   1.000
_cell.angle_alpha   90.00
_cell.angle_beta   90.00
_cell.angle_gamma   90.00
#
_symmetry.space_group_name_H-M   'P 1'
#
loop_
_entity.id
_entity.type
_entity.pdbx_description
1 polymer ?
#
loop_
_entity_poly.entity_id
_entity_poly.type
_entity_poly.pdbx_seq_one_letter_code
_entity_poly.pdbx_strand_id
1 'polypeptide(L)'
;MRGIEIRETLTDEWQKHGVKEKKEYEILTAEIAQATFGLTPSQHKKVKGLKRENLRDHMNDLELIFSMLGEAATTEITKTEHPIGFVDNKKVAKRGGGVAGIARHKMEKETGKKIVNKENYLPIIKKKKLK
;
A
#
# COMPACT_ATOMS: atom_id res chain seq x y z
N MET A 1 0.87 12.84 -9.78
CA MET A 1 1.25 13.94 -8.87
C MET A 1 0.72 13.70 -7.45
N ARG A 2 -0.60 13.66 -7.23
CA ARG A 2 -1.19 13.51 -5.87
C ARG A 2 -0.81 12.25 -5.08
N GLY A 3 -0.61 11.10 -5.74
CA GLY A 3 -0.17 9.88 -5.06
C GLY A 3 1.31 9.84 -4.66
N ILE A 4 2.13 10.78 -5.12
CA ILE A 4 3.51 10.97 -4.65
C ILE A 4 3.47 11.80 -3.36
N GLU A 5 2.75 12.92 -3.39
CA GLU A 5 2.53 13.83 -2.26
C GLU A 5 1.96 13.12 -1.02
N ILE A 6 0.99 12.21 -1.19
CA ILE A 6 0.46 11.39 -0.07
C ILE A 6 1.55 10.55 0.60
N ARG A 7 2.46 9.97 -0.19
CA ARG A 7 3.55 9.13 0.33
C ARG A 7 4.63 9.97 0.99
N GLU A 8 5.00 11.10 0.39
CA GLU A 8 5.95 12.05 0.98
C GLU A 8 5.43 12.56 2.32
N THR A 9 4.15 12.94 2.39
CA THR A 9 3.51 13.36 3.64
C THR A 9 3.54 12.24 4.69
N LEU A 10 3.23 11.00 4.31
CA LEU A 10 3.27 9.86 5.24
C LEU A 10 4.70 9.61 5.77
N THR A 11 5.71 9.66 4.89
CA THR A 11 7.10 9.47 5.30
C THR A 11 7.59 10.61 6.20
N ASP A 12 7.18 11.84 5.93
CA ASP A 12 7.51 13.00 6.76
C ASP A 12 6.90 12.87 8.15
N GLU A 13 5.63 12.44 8.24
CA GLU A 13 4.98 12.19 9.53
C GLU A 13 5.69 11.08 10.30
N TRP A 14 6.05 9.97 9.65
CA TRP A 14 6.84 8.92 10.31
C TRP A 14 8.20 9.42 10.81
N GLN A 15 8.90 10.24 10.04
CA GLN A 15 10.18 10.83 10.44
C GLN A 15 10.02 11.74 11.66
N LYS A 16 9.02 12.63 11.65
CA LYS A 16 8.69 13.51 12.80
C LYS A 16 8.39 12.70 14.06
N HIS A 17 7.81 11.52 13.89
CA HIS A 17 7.42 10.60 14.95
C HIS A 17 8.49 9.54 15.28
N GLY A 18 9.73 9.72 14.82
CA GLY A 18 10.87 8.94 15.29
C GLY A 18 11.11 7.61 14.56
N VAL A 19 10.51 7.40 13.38
CA VAL A 19 10.88 6.31 12.47
C VAL A 19 12.07 6.75 11.62
N LYS A 20 13.15 5.97 11.59
CA LYS A 20 14.44 6.44 11.06
C LYS A 20 15.07 5.50 10.04
N GLU A 21 14.83 4.20 10.16
CA GLU A 21 15.49 3.23 9.30
C GLU A 21 14.68 2.93 8.05
N LYS A 22 15.35 2.84 6.90
CA LYS A 22 14.71 2.43 5.63
C LYS A 22 13.89 1.13 5.78
N LYS A 23 14.38 0.18 6.56
CA LYS A 23 13.70 -1.09 6.82
C LYS A 23 12.39 -0.91 7.58
N GLU A 24 12.30 0.07 8.48
CA GLU A 24 11.06 0.40 9.19
C GLU A 24 10.01 0.92 8.21
N TYR A 25 10.36 1.85 7.32
CA TYR A 25 9.47 2.35 6.27
C TYR A 25 8.93 1.22 5.38
N GLU A 26 9.79 0.28 4.98
CA GLU A 26 9.40 -0.89 4.20
C GLU A 26 8.40 -1.78 4.96
N ILE A 27 8.62 -2.00 6.26
CA ILE A 27 7.71 -2.77 7.11
C ILE A 27 6.37 -2.05 7.28
N LEU A 28 6.38 -0.76 7.62
CA LEU A 28 5.15 0.02 7.83
C LEU A 28 4.30 0.06 6.56
N THR A 29 4.94 0.26 5.40
CA THR A 29 4.26 0.20 4.10
C THR A 29 3.68 -1.19 3.83
N ALA A 30 4.41 -2.26 4.21
CA ALA A 30 3.90 -3.62 4.08
C ALA A 30 2.72 -3.91 5.00
N GLU A 31 2.69 -3.35 6.22
CA GLU A 31 1.55 -3.46 7.14
C GLU A 31 0.31 -2.75 6.58
N ILE A 32 0.47 -1.55 6.00
CA ILE A 32 -0.63 -0.85 5.29
C ILE A 32 -1.15 -1.73 4.16
N ALA A 33 -0.27 -2.22 3.28
CA ALA A 33 -0.67 -3.07 2.15
C ALA A 33 -1.38 -4.35 2.59
N GLN A 34 -0.87 -5.02 3.61
CA GLN A 34 -1.46 -6.23 4.17
C GLN A 34 -2.84 -5.96 4.77
N ALA A 35 -3.02 -4.87 5.51
CA ALA A 35 -4.30 -4.50 6.10
C ALA A 35 -5.31 -4.03 5.05
N THR A 36 -4.85 -3.33 4.00
CA THR A 36 -5.70 -2.89 2.89
C THR A 36 -6.13 -4.06 2.01
N PHE A 37 -5.20 -4.86 1.49
CA PHE A 37 -5.44 -5.84 0.43
C PHE A 37 -5.52 -7.29 0.91
N GLY A 38 -5.18 -7.56 2.17
CA GLY A 38 -4.99 -8.93 2.65
C GLY A 38 -3.73 -9.60 2.09
N LEU A 39 -2.84 -8.85 1.44
CA LEU A 39 -1.62 -9.33 0.80
C LEU A 39 -0.44 -8.41 1.14
N THR A 40 0.72 -9.01 1.40
CA THR A 40 1.98 -8.27 1.44
C THR A 40 2.36 -7.78 0.04
N PRO A 41 3.22 -6.75 -0.10
CA PRO A 41 3.66 -6.27 -1.41
C PRO A 41 4.27 -7.37 -2.29
N SER A 42 5.00 -8.33 -1.69
CA SER A 42 5.58 -9.46 -2.43
C SER A 42 4.52 -10.45 -2.93
N GLN A 43 3.47 -10.71 -2.16
CA GLN A 43 2.34 -11.54 -2.59
C GLN A 43 1.51 -10.84 -3.67
N HIS A 44 1.27 -9.53 -3.54
CA HIS A 44 0.57 -8.75 -4.55
C HIS A 44 1.32 -8.74 -5.88
N LYS A 45 2.65 -8.59 -5.85
CA LYS A 45 3.51 -8.77 -7.03
C LYS A 45 3.34 -10.14 -7.67
N LYS A 46 3.22 -11.22 -6.89
CA LYS A 46 2.97 -12.57 -7.42
C LYS A 46 1.62 -12.67 -8.13
N VAL A 47 0.55 -12.08 -7.57
CA VAL A 47 -0.76 -12.03 -8.22
C VAL A 47 -0.66 -11.32 -9.58
N LYS A 48 0.10 -10.23 -9.62
CA LYS A 48 0.35 -9.44 -10.83
C LYS A 48 1.32 -10.08 -11.81
N GLY A 49 2.03 -11.15 -11.43
CA GLY A 49 3.04 -11.80 -12.27
C GLY A 49 4.37 -11.04 -12.37
N LEU A 50 4.64 -10.13 -11.43
CA LEU A 50 5.83 -9.28 -11.41
C LEU A 50 7.01 -9.99 -10.74
N LYS A 51 8.22 -9.73 -11.25
CA LYS A 51 9.47 -10.25 -10.69
C LYS A 51 10.33 -9.15 -10.11
N ARG A 52 10.59 -8.10 -10.90
CA ARG A 52 11.49 -6.99 -10.53
C ARG A 52 10.82 -5.63 -10.65
N GLU A 53 9.67 -5.59 -11.31
CA GLU A 53 8.89 -4.40 -11.58
C GLU A 53 8.37 -3.77 -10.28
N ASN A 54 8.17 -2.45 -10.32
CA ASN A 54 7.50 -1.74 -9.24
C ASN A 54 6.03 -2.16 -9.21
N LEU A 55 5.49 -2.50 -8.05
CA LEU A 55 4.09 -2.94 -7.95
C LEU A 55 3.11 -1.83 -8.35
N ARG A 56 3.38 -0.59 -7.93
CA ARG A 56 2.46 0.54 -8.08
C ARG A 56 2.27 0.96 -9.54
N ASP A 57 3.30 0.77 -10.38
CA ASP A 57 3.22 1.03 -11.83
C ASP A 57 2.33 0.02 -12.56
N HIS A 58 2.01 -1.09 -11.90
CA HIS A 58 1.22 -2.20 -12.45
C HIS A 58 -0.11 -2.41 -11.71
N MET A 59 -0.39 -1.61 -10.68
CA MET A 59 -1.71 -1.54 -10.04
C MET A 59 -2.72 -0.90 -10.99
N ASN A 60 -3.96 -1.40 -11.00
CA ASN A 60 -5.07 -0.73 -11.65
C ASN A 60 -5.54 0.47 -10.81
N ASP A 61 -6.47 1.26 -11.35
CA ASP A 61 -6.94 2.49 -10.71
C ASP A 61 -7.49 2.24 -9.30
N LEU A 62 -8.27 1.17 -9.11
CA LEU A 62 -8.85 0.86 -7.80
C LEU A 62 -7.80 0.41 -6.80
N GLU A 63 -6.85 -0.42 -7.19
CA GLU A 63 -5.73 -0.80 -6.33
C GLU A 63 -4.89 0.43 -5.94
N LEU A 64 -4.67 1.36 -6.86
CA LEU A 64 -3.97 2.60 -6.55
C LEU A 64 -4.76 3.49 -5.58
N ILE A 65 -6.07 3.65 -5.81
CA ILE A 65 -6.97 4.42 -4.94
C ILE A 65 -7.01 3.83 -3.53
N PHE A 66 -7.16 2.52 -3.39
CA PHE A 66 -7.18 1.87 -2.06
C PHE A 66 -5.81 1.93 -1.37
N SER A 67 -4.71 1.89 -2.13
CA SER A 67 -3.37 2.12 -1.57
C SER A 67 -3.26 3.53 -1.02
N MET A 68 -3.67 4.54 -1.79
CA MET A 68 -3.67 5.94 -1.37
C MET A 68 -4.59 6.19 -0.17
N LEU A 69 -5.75 5.54 -0.10
CA LEU A 69 -6.65 5.63 1.05
C LEU A 69 -5.99 5.08 2.31
N GLY A 70 -5.30 3.93 2.22
CA GLY A 70 -4.60 3.34 3.38
C GLY A 70 -3.43 4.21 3.84
N GLU A 71 -2.67 4.78 2.90
CA GLU A 71 -1.59 5.73 3.17
C GLU A 71 -2.14 6.99 3.86
N ALA A 72 -3.16 7.63 3.27
CA ALA A 72 -3.76 8.84 3.82
C ALA A 72 -4.41 8.60 5.20
N ALA A 73 -5.15 7.50 5.38
CA ALA A 73 -5.73 7.15 6.66
C ALA A 73 -4.67 6.92 7.74
N THR A 74 -3.54 6.29 7.38
CA THR A 74 -2.40 6.14 8.31
C THR A 74 -1.87 7.49 8.72
N THR A 75 -1.63 8.40 7.77
CA THR A 75 -1.17 9.76 8.03
C THR A 75 -2.10 10.52 8.98
N GLU A 76 -3.41 10.49 8.73
CA GLU A 76 -4.38 11.22 9.56
C GLU A 76 -4.47 10.63 10.98
N ILE A 77 -4.36 9.31 11.14
CA ILE A 77 -4.28 8.69 12.47
C ILE A 77 -2.97 9.08 13.16
N THR A 78 -1.83 9.07 12.47
CA THR A 78 -0.53 9.50 13.02
C THR A 78 -0.60 10.94 13.53
N LYS A 79 -1.17 11.87 12.74
CA LYS A 79 -1.35 13.27 13.16
C LYS A 79 -2.29 13.44 14.36
N THR A 80 -3.24 12.53 14.54
CA THR A 80 -4.23 12.59 15.62
C THR A 80 -3.67 12.02 16.93
N GLU A 81 -2.94 10.91 16.84
CA GLU A 81 -2.53 10.14 18.02
C GLU A 81 -1.07 10.35 18.42
N HIS A 82 -0.27 10.97 17.56
CA HIS A 82 1.15 11.23 17.77
C HIS A 82 1.96 10.00 18.25
N PRO A 83 1.87 8.84 17.56
CA PRO A 83 2.58 7.63 17.94
C PRO A 83 4.09 7.85 17.93
N ILE A 84 4.84 7.32 18.89
CA ILE A 84 6.29 7.53 18.97
C ILE A 84 7.05 6.25 18.61
N GLY A 85 8.02 6.38 17.71
CA GLY A 85 8.89 5.30 17.27
C GLY A 85 8.18 4.25 16.42
N PHE A 86 8.95 3.25 15.99
CA PHE A 86 8.49 2.25 15.04
C PHE A 86 7.34 1.38 15.54
N VAL A 87 7.37 0.93 16.80
CA VAL A 87 6.41 -0.05 17.32
C VAL A 87 4.98 0.52 17.33
N ASP A 88 4.81 1.77 17.73
CA ASP A 88 3.49 2.40 17.76
C ASP A 88 3.03 2.83 16.37
N ASN A 89 3.94 3.34 15.54
CA ASN A 89 3.64 3.61 14.13
C ASN A 89 3.24 2.34 13.37
N LYS A 90 3.74 1.17 13.76
CA LYS A 90 3.31 -0.12 13.19
C LYS A 90 1.85 -0.43 13.49
N LYS A 91 1.38 -0.14 14.71
CA LYS A 91 -0.04 -0.30 15.08
C LYS A 91 -0.92 0.67 14.29
N VAL A 92 -0.46 1.92 14.12
CA VAL A 92 -1.15 2.95 13.34
C VAL A 92 -1.22 2.59 11.86
N ALA A 93 -0.12 2.12 11.26
CA ALA A 93 -0.08 1.62 9.88
C ALA A 93 -1.09 0.50 9.63
N LYS A 94 -1.18 -0.47 10.54
CA LYS A 94 -2.18 -1.54 10.46
C LYS A 94 -3.62 -1.00 10.52
N ARG A 95 -3.89 0.01 11.36
CA ARG A 95 -5.22 0.63 11.49
C ARG A 95 -5.58 1.45 10.25
N GLY A 96 -4.67 2.27 9.74
CA GLY A 96 -4.88 3.06 8.53
C GLY A 96 -5.13 2.19 7.30
N GLY A 97 -4.32 1.15 7.10
CA GLY A 97 -4.61 0.14 6.08
C GLY A 97 -5.93 -0.60 6.32
N GLY A 98 -6.31 -0.83 7.58
CA GLY A 98 -7.59 -1.42 7.96
C GLY A 98 -8.81 -0.60 7.52
N VAL A 99 -8.75 0.74 7.62
CA VAL A 99 -9.78 1.64 7.11
C VAL A 99 -9.99 1.42 5.61
N ALA A 100 -8.90 1.40 4.84
CA ALA A 100 -8.95 1.13 3.41
C ALA A 100 -9.42 -0.30 3.09
N GLY A 101 -9.05 -1.28 3.92
CA GLY A 101 -9.49 -2.67 3.79
C GLY A 101 -10.99 -2.84 4.00
N ILE A 102 -11.59 -2.15 4.96
CA ILE A 102 -13.05 -2.13 5.17
C ILE A 102 -13.75 -1.53 3.95
N ALA A 103 -13.28 -0.37 3.48
CA ALA A 103 -13.83 0.28 2.29
C ALA A 103 -13.71 -0.62 1.05
N ARG A 104 -12.56 -1.28 0.87
CA ARG A 104 -12.33 -2.25 -0.21
C ARG A 104 -13.33 -3.38 -0.15
N HIS A 105 -13.49 -4.01 1.02
CA HIS A 105 -14.43 -5.12 1.19
C HIS A 105 -15.87 -4.72 0.92
N LYS A 106 -16.29 -3.53 1.36
CA LYS A 106 -17.61 -2.99 1.04
C LYS A 106 -17.78 -2.82 -0.48
N MET A 107 -16.81 -2.24 -1.16
CA MET A 107 -16.84 -2.08 -2.62
C MET A 107 -16.89 -3.41 -3.37
N GLU A 108 -16.08 -4.39 -2.97
CA GLU A 108 -16.10 -5.74 -3.56
C GLU A 108 -17.47 -6.40 -3.40
N LYS A 109 -18.13 -6.19 -2.26
CA LYS A 109 -19.48 -6.71 -2.00
C LYS A 109 -20.54 -6.07 -2.90
N GLU A 110 -20.49 -4.74 -3.09
CA GLU A 110 -21.45 -4.03 -3.95
C GLU A 110 -21.26 -4.36 -5.44
N THR A 111 -20.02 -4.57 -5.87
CA THR A 111 -19.70 -4.78 -7.30
C THR A 111 -19.62 -6.24 -7.71
N GLY A 112 -19.49 -7.17 -6.75
CA GLY A 112 -19.22 -8.59 -7.01
C GLY A 112 -17.85 -8.88 -7.61
N LYS A 113 -16.95 -7.87 -7.70
CA LYS A 113 -15.63 -7.98 -8.32
C LYS A 113 -14.54 -7.80 -7.27
N LYS A 114 -13.46 -8.58 -7.40
CA LYS A 114 -12.25 -8.39 -6.58
C LYS A 114 -11.45 -7.20 -7.09
N ILE A 115 -10.99 -6.36 -6.17
CA ILE A 115 -10.13 -5.20 -6.50
C ILE A 115 -8.75 -5.68 -6.90
N VAL A 116 -8.17 -6.61 -6.14
CA VAL A 116 -6.89 -7.22 -6.50
C VAL A 116 -7.13 -8.32 -7.52
N ASN A 117 -6.55 -8.14 -8.70
CA ASN A 117 -6.67 -9.09 -9.81
C ASN A 117 -5.36 -9.17 -10.63
N LYS A 118 -5.35 -9.98 -11.68
CA LYS A 118 -4.17 -10.22 -12.53
C LYS A 118 -3.98 -9.17 -13.63
N GLU A 119 -4.93 -8.27 -13.82
CA GLU A 119 -4.84 -7.22 -14.84
C GLU A 119 -3.73 -6.25 -14.45
N ASN A 120 -2.88 -5.85 -15.38
CA ASN A 120 -1.82 -4.89 -15.10
C ASN A 120 -2.09 -3.60 -15.87
N TYR A 121 -1.87 -2.45 -15.23
CA TYR A 121 -1.97 -1.16 -15.91
C TYR A 121 -0.91 -1.04 -17.01
N LEU A 122 0.36 -1.29 -16.67
CA LEU A 122 1.42 -1.46 -17.67
C LEU A 122 1.56 -2.91 -18.11
N PRO A 123 1.67 -3.19 -19.42
CA PRO A 123 1.87 -4.54 -19.92
C PRO A 123 3.22 -5.10 -19.43
N ILE A 124 3.23 -6.39 -19.05
CA ILE A 124 4.46 -7.08 -18.67
C ILE A 124 5.27 -7.35 -19.93
N ILE A 125 6.44 -6.73 -20.05
CA ILE A 125 7.38 -7.01 -21.14
C ILE A 125 7.94 -8.42 -20.92
N LYS A 126 7.36 -9.42 -21.60
CA LYS A 126 7.94 -10.77 -21.63
C LYS A 126 9.29 -10.69 -22.33
N LYS A 127 10.40 -10.85 -21.60
CA LYS A 127 11.71 -11.08 -22.23
C LYS A 127 11.56 -12.26 -23.19
N LYS A 128 11.78 -12.04 -24.49
CA LYS A 128 11.93 -13.13 -25.47
C LYS A 128 13.00 -14.07 -24.89
N LYS A 129 12.67 -15.35 -24.75
CA LYS A 129 13.70 -16.37 -24.56
C LYS A 129 14.61 -16.26 -25.78
N LEU A 130 15.84 -15.79 -25.59
CA LEU A 130 16.90 -16.02 -26.56
C LEU A 130 17.00 -17.54 -26.68
N LYS A 131 16.71 -18.05 -27.88
CA LYS A 131 16.92 -19.45 -28.24
C LYS A 131 18.41 -19.73 -28.28
#